data_AF-A0AAP5KFE2-F1
#
_entry.id   AF-A0AAP5KFE2-F1
#
_cell.length_a   1.000
_cell.length_b   1.000
_cell.length_c   1.000
_cell.angle_alpha   90.00
_cell.angle_beta   90.00
_cell.angle_gamma   90.00
#
_symmetry.space_group_name_H-M   'P 1'
#
loop_
_entity.id
_entity.type
_entity.pdbx_description
1 polymer ?
#
loop_
_entity_poly.entity_id
_entity_poly.type
_entity_poly.pdbx_seq_one_letter_code
_entity_poly.pdbx_strand_id
1 'polypeptide(L)'
;MIKWGTDFSDNYNYGARIELLKNDFVRFSSPFMPAGTPIKVWQSKTEYHADRKSPMLPILMNGKEYRIVLEAEFDNADAGQLTIEFFDVNQDLIDKVHFQDLTGNFTYPENAVTYKVQLVNKKHEFIIFKYLLIFSEPLKEQYEFKLNKNLSVLFFKAKHSYEGLKTTVVVLKNSKYVTSLEINEYRNYFFLLSNESEGDWLEAATYVVDRLQSIPKSSPIEINRGLRFNNLDHKNRALPCILEKLIPRCKIHEMPIHTENRSALLKEKAFLNHYQTTILQAIVSIKKRNSSFVDMSTSRDSANSQKNTIRREG
;
A
#
# COMPACT_ATOMS: atom_id res chain seq x y z
N MET A 1 -5.90 -4.77 -2.47
CA MET A 1 -4.59 -5.23 -1.98
C MET A 1 -4.79 -6.46 -1.11
N ILE A 2 -4.01 -7.50 -1.37
CA ILE A 2 -4.05 -8.80 -0.69
C ILE A 2 -2.71 -9.03 -0.01
N LYS A 3 -2.74 -9.53 1.22
CA LYS A 3 -1.58 -9.84 2.08
C LYS A 3 -1.42 -11.35 2.25
N TRP A 4 -0.32 -11.78 2.87
CA TRP A 4 -0.05 -13.20 3.08
C TRP A 4 -1.05 -13.87 4.02
N GLY A 5 -1.62 -13.10 4.96
CA GLY A 5 -2.41 -13.61 6.06
C GLY A 5 -1.56 -13.90 7.30
N THR A 6 -2.23 -14.09 8.43
CA THR A 6 -1.64 -14.58 9.68
C THR A 6 -1.88 -16.07 9.89
N ASP A 7 -2.61 -16.71 8.99
CA ASP A 7 -2.80 -18.16 8.95
C ASP A 7 -1.93 -18.74 7.82
N PHE A 8 -1.10 -19.72 8.18
CA PHE A 8 -0.10 -20.32 7.31
C PHE A 8 -0.52 -21.70 6.77
N SER A 9 -1.76 -22.12 6.95
CA SER A 9 -2.21 -23.44 6.49
C SER A 9 -2.44 -23.53 4.97
N ASP A 10 -2.52 -22.41 4.23
CA ASP A 10 -2.52 -22.43 2.74
C ASP A 10 -1.10 -22.36 2.14
N ASN A 11 -0.07 -22.60 2.96
CA ASN A 11 1.31 -22.56 2.54
C ASN A 11 1.89 -23.97 2.45
N TYR A 12 2.96 -24.12 1.70
CA TYR A 12 3.83 -25.28 1.83
C TYR A 12 4.63 -25.19 3.14
N ASN A 13 4.32 -26.04 4.13
CA ASN A 13 4.93 -25.95 5.47
C ASN A 13 6.07 -26.95 5.74
N TYR A 14 6.29 -27.93 4.85
CA TYR A 14 7.29 -28.98 5.08
C TYR A 14 8.72 -28.43 4.98
N GLY A 15 9.42 -28.37 6.12
CA GLY A 15 10.77 -27.81 6.20
C GLY A 15 10.81 -26.30 5.88
N ALA A 16 9.67 -25.61 5.96
CA ALA A 16 9.58 -24.19 5.67
C ALA A 16 9.88 -23.36 6.92
N ARG A 17 10.61 -22.26 6.72
CA ARG A 17 10.78 -21.20 7.72
C ARG A 17 10.00 -19.97 7.27
N ILE A 18 9.11 -19.49 8.14
CA ILE A 18 8.23 -18.34 7.87
C ILE A 18 8.48 -17.28 8.94
N GLU A 19 8.80 -16.06 8.52
CA GLU A 19 9.05 -14.93 9.42
C GLU A 19 8.16 -13.75 9.03
N LEU A 20 7.45 -13.20 10.02
CA LEU A 20 6.71 -11.95 9.87
C LEU A 20 7.69 -10.77 10.00
N LEU A 21 7.82 -10.00 8.94
CA LEU A 21 8.64 -8.79 8.91
C LEU A 21 7.78 -7.54 9.14
N LYS A 22 8.44 -6.38 9.20
CA LYS A 22 7.77 -5.06 9.27
C LYS A 22 6.80 -4.88 8.09
N ASN A 23 5.74 -4.09 8.29
CA ASN A 23 4.72 -3.76 7.28
C ASN A 23 3.94 -4.96 6.72
N ASP A 24 3.83 -6.02 7.52
CA ASP A 24 3.15 -7.27 7.19
C ASP A 24 3.73 -7.96 5.95
N PHE A 25 5.03 -7.79 5.75
CA PHE A 25 5.79 -8.58 4.78
C PHE A 25 6.10 -9.94 5.38
N VAL A 26 6.26 -10.94 4.53
CA VAL A 26 6.52 -12.31 4.97
C VAL A 26 7.76 -12.82 4.26
N ARG A 27 8.76 -13.22 5.05
CA ARG A 27 9.87 -14.02 4.54
C ARG A 27 9.48 -15.49 4.61
N PHE A 28 9.57 -16.18 3.49
CA PHE A 28 9.37 -17.62 3.40
C PHE A 28 10.63 -18.26 2.82
N SER A 29 11.09 -19.37 3.39
CA SER A 29 12.23 -20.12 2.89
C SER A 29 11.97 -21.61 3.01
N SER A 30 12.08 -22.33 1.91
CA SER A 30 12.10 -23.79 1.88
C SER A 30 12.97 -24.26 0.69
N PRO A 31 14.30 -24.28 0.85
CA PRO A 31 15.22 -24.56 -0.26
C PRO A 31 15.04 -25.94 -0.92
N PHE A 32 14.51 -26.92 -0.17
CA PHE A 32 14.25 -28.27 -0.65
C PHE A 32 12.80 -28.48 -1.15
N MET A 33 12.03 -27.40 -1.27
CA MET A 33 10.68 -27.47 -1.82
C MET A 33 10.74 -27.92 -3.28
N PRO A 34 9.94 -28.93 -3.70
CA PRO A 34 9.89 -29.35 -5.09
C PRO A 34 9.42 -28.22 -6.02
N ALA A 35 10.01 -28.14 -7.21
CA ALA A 35 9.56 -27.21 -8.24
C ALA A 35 8.15 -27.58 -8.73
N GLY A 36 7.34 -26.56 -9.06
CA GLY A 36 5.94 -26.75 -9.46
C GLY A 36 4.95 -26.82 -8.29
N THR A 37 5.42 -26.94 -7.05
CA THR A 37 4.54 -26.93 -5.87
C THR A 37 4.14 -25.49 -5.50
N PRO A 38 2.87 -25.23 -5.12
CA PRO A 38 2.44 -23.93 -4.62
C PRO A 38 3.11 -23.59 -3.28
N ILE A 39 3.78 -22.43 -3.21
CA ILE A 39 4.32 -21.84 -1.97
C ILE A 39 3.16 -21.33 -1.12
N LYS A 40 2.23 -20.60 -1.74
CA LYS A 40 1.04 -20.02 -1.14
C LYS A 40 -0.13 -20.09 -2.09
N VAL A 41 -1.30 -20.40 -1.56
CA VAL A 41 -2.58 -20.31 -2.26
C VAL A 41 -3.46 -19.25 -1.59
N TRP A 42 -4.05 -18.37 -2.38
CA TRP A 42 -5.12 -17.47 -1.97
C TRP A 42 -6.42 -17.88 -2.69
N GLN A 43 -7.54 -17.88 -1.98
CA GLN A 43 -8.84 -18.31 -2.52
C GLN A 43 -9.90 -17.19 -2.38
N SER A 44 -10.82 -17.12 -3.35
CA SER A 44 -11.93 -16.16 -3.37
C SER A 44 -13.14 -16.60 -2.55
N LYS A 45 -13.21 -17.87 -2.21
CA LYS A 45 -14.24 -18.45 -1.35
C LYS A 45 -13.57 -19.48 -0.45
N THR A 46 -13.95 -19.49 0.82
CA THR A 46 -13.53 -20.46 1.83
C THR A 46 -14.78 -21.05 2.46
N GLU A 47 -14.74 -22.34 2.81
CA GLU A 47 -15.85 -22.96 3.52
C GLU A 47 -15.66 -22.70 5.02
N TYR A 48 -16.42 -21.73 5.55
CA TYR A 48 -16.25 -21.26 6.92
C TYR A 48 -16.34 -22.37 7.99
N HIS A 49 -17.09 -23.44 7.71
CA HIS A 49 -17.26 -24.58 8.60
C HIS A 49 -16.05 -25.55 8.63
N ALA A 50 -15.27 -25.62 7.55
CA ALA A 50 -14.11 -26.50 7.43
C ALA A 50 -12.79 -25.74 7.67
N ASP A 51 -12.65 -24.54 7.09
CA ASP A 51 -11.38 -23.83 7.04
C ASP A 51 -11.21 -22.80 8.16
N ARG A 52 -12.31 -22.36 8.82
CA ARG A 52 -12.35 -21.22 9.77
C ARG A 52 -11.68 -19.94 9.23
N LYS A 53 -11.54 -19.82 7.92
CA LYS A 53 -10.87 -18.71 7.23
C LYS A 53 -11.86 -17.83 6.50
N SER A 54 -11.55 -16.55 6.46
CA SER A 54 -12.21 -15.62 5.54
C SER A 54 -11.52 -15.67 4.17
N PRO A 55 -12.26 -15.50 3.06
CA PRO A 55 -11.67 -15.43 1.74
C PRO A 55 -10.67 -14.27 1.65
N MET A 56 -9.56 -14.51 0.96
CA MET A 56 -8.45 -13.57 0.85
C MET A 56 -8.44 -12.81 -0.48
N LEU A 57 -9.23 -13.26 -1.44
CA LEU A 57 -9.35 -12.63 -2.75
C LEU A 57 -10.68 -11.88 -2.88
N PRO A 58 -10.71 -10.74 -3.60
CA PRO A 58 -11.94 -9.99 -3.84
C PRO A 58 -12.91 -10.74 -4.75
N ILE A 59 -14.17 -10.32 -4.74
CA ILE A 59 -15.14 -10.76 -5.75
C ILE A 59 -14.83 -10.04 -7.06
N LEU A 60 -14.81 -10.78 -8.16
CA LEU A 60 -14.62 -10.27 -9.51
C LEU A 60 -15.94 -10.35 -10.28
N MET A 61 -16.10 -9.50 -11.27
CA MET A 61 -17.29 -9.47 -12.14
C MET A 61 -17.03 -10.31 -13.38
N ASN A 62 -17.99 -11.16 -13.70
CA ASN A 62 -17.99 -12.04 -14.87
C ASN A 62 -17.80 -11.24 -16.17
N GLY A 63 -16.91 -11.74 -17.05
CA GLY A 63 -16.59 -11.11 -18.34
C GLY A 63 -15.76 -9.83 -18.25
N LYS A 64 -15.24 -9.44 -17.07
CA LYS A 64 -14.41 -8.24 -16.91
C LYS A 64 -12.91 -8.55 -16.90
N GLU A 65 -12.14 -7.60 -17.39
CA GLU A 65 -10.69 -7.65 -17.43
C GLU A 65 -10.05 -7.05 -16.19
N TYR A 66 -9.05 -7.76 -15.68
CA TYR A 66 -8.30 -7.40 -14.49
C TYR A 66 -6.81 -7.53 -14.74
N ARG A 67 -6.04 -6.78 -13.96
CA ARG A 67 -4.61 -6.94 -13.84
C ARG A 67 -4.25 -7.44 -12.46
N ILE A 68 -3.34 -8.40 -12.44
CA ILE A 68 -2.71 -8.90 -11.23
C ILE A 68 -1.24 -8.45 -11.18
N VAL A 69 -0.80 -8.06 -9.99
CA VAL A 69 0.59 -7.68 -9.71
C VAL A 69 0.98 -8.29 -8.37
N LEU A 70 1.96 -9.17 -8.38
CA LEU A 70 2.62 -9.67 -7.19
C LEU A 70 3.91 -8.87 -6.96
N GLU A 71 4.00 -8.22 -5.81
CA GLU A 71 5.23 -7.58 -5.36
C GLU A 71 5.90 -8.47 -4.31
N ALA A 72 7.07 -8.98 -4.68
CA ALA A 72 7.93 -9.78 -3.82
C ALA A 72 9.39 -9.62 -4.24
N GLU A 73 10.30 -9.86 -3.30
CA GLU A 73 11.74 -10.03 -3.57
C GLU A 73 12.08 -11.51 -3.52
N PHE A 74 13.01 -11.93 -4.38
CA PHE A 74 13.43 -13.31 -4.52
C PHE A 74 14.95 -13.38 -4.44
N ASP A 75 15.47 -14.54 -4.05
CA ASP A 75 16.89 -14.85 -4.10
C ASP A 75 17.45 -14.89 -5.53
N ASN A 76 16.61 -15.24 -6.51
CA ASN A 76 16.96 -15.28 -7.92
C ASN A 76 15.80 -14.86 -8.83
N ALA A 77 16.10 -14.51 -10.09
CA ALA A 77 15.14 -13.86 -11.00
C ALA A 77 13.97 -14.74 -11.46
N ASP A 78 14.10 -16.08 -11.41
CA ASP A 78 13.05 -17.03 -11.83
C ASP A 78 12.63 -17.96 -10.69
N ALA A 79 12.71 -17.48 -9.45
CA ALA A 79 12.47 -18.28 -8.25
C ALA A 79 10.99 -18.67 -8.04
N GLY A 80 10.05 -17.97 -8.69
CA GLY A 80 8.62 -18.24 -8.56
C GLY A 80 7.80 -17.85 -9.78
N GLN A 81 6.62 -18.45 -9.90
CA GLN A 81 5.65 -18.17 -10.95
C GLN A 81 4.29 -17.84 -10.34
N LEU A 82 3.61 -16.83 -10.87
CA LEU A 82 2.24 -16.53 -10.51
C LEU A 82 1.28 -17.30 -11.41
N THR A 83 0.25 -17.90 -10.83
CA THR A 83 -0.81 -18.61 -11.57
C THR A 83 -2.18 -18.27 -11.01
N ILE A 84 -3.22 -18.36 -11.84
CA ILE A 84 -4.62 -18.21 -11.45
C ILE A 84 -5.44 -19.34 -12.08
N GLU A 85 -6.32 -19.94 -11.28
CA GLU A 85 -7.25 -21.00 -11.70
C GLU A 85 -8.69 -20.55 -11.42
N PHE A 86 -9.58 -20.77 -12.37
CA PHE A 86 -11.00 -20.41 -12.30
C PHE A 86 -11.88 -21.65 -12.23
N PHE A 87 -12.92 -21.60 -11.41
CA PHE A 87 -13.80 -22.75 -11.18
C PHE A 87 -15.27 -22.35 -11.34
N ASP A 88 -16.06 -23.29 -11.83
CA ASP A 88 -17.50 -23.14 -11.98
C ASP A 88 -18.25 -23.41 -10.65
N VAL A 89 -19.58 -23.48 -10.72
CA VAL A 89 -20.43 -23.81 -9.58
C VAL A 89 -20.20 -25.22 -9.02
N ASN A 90 -19.75 -26.17 -9.84
CA ASN A 90 -19.48 -27.56 -9.48
C ASN A 90 -18.05 -27.78 -8.95
N GLN A 91 -17.23 -26.72 -8.88
CA GLN A 91 -15.79 -26.78 -8.57
C GLN A 91 -14.93 -27.42 -9.68
N ASP A 92 -15.45 -27.50 -10.91
CA ASP A 92 -14.67 -27.95 -12.05
C ASP A 92 -13.78 -26.80 -12.56
N LEU A 93 -12.53 -27.13 -12.92
CA LEU A 93 -11.58 -26.18 -13.47
C LEU A 93 -12.07 -25.72 -14.85
N ILE A 94 -12.37 -24.42 -14.98
CA ILE A 94 -12.73 -23.80 -16.26
C ILE A 94 -11.47 -23.51 -17.06
N ASP A 95 -10.51 -22.81 -16.43
CA ASP A 95 -9.29 -22.38 -17.10
C ASP A 95 -8.18 -22.09 -16.07
N LYS A 96 -6.94 -22.11 -16.55
CA LYS A 96 -5.72 -21.84 -15.78
C LYS A 96 -4.77 -20.95 -16.58
N VAL A 97 -4.42 -19.81 -15.99
CA VAL A 97 -3.46 -18.86 -16.57
C VAL A 97 -2.15 -18.90 -15.80
N HIS A 98 -1.05 -19.10 -16.53
CA HIS A 98 0.31 -18.98 -16.04
C HIS A 98 0.91 -17.66 -16.50
N PHE A 99 1.32 -16.81 -15.56
CA PHE A 99 1.98 -15.55 -15.90
C PHE A 99 3.47 -15.78 -16.13
N GLN A 100 4.02 -15.17 -17.18
CA GLN A 100 5.46 -15.21 -17.45
C GLN A 100 6.24 -14.43 -16.39
N ASP A 101 5.74 -13.24 -16.06
CA ASP A 101 6.24 -12.40 -14.99
C ASP A 101 5.33 -12.48 -13.75
N LEU A 102 5.72 -11.80 -12.67
CA LEU A 102 4.88 -11.62 -11.47
C LEU A 102 3.74 -10.62 -11.68
N THR A 103 3.43 -10.28 -12.93
CA THR A 103 2.32 -9.42 -13.33
C THR A 103 1.70 -9.94 -14.61
N GLY A 104 0.40 -9.72 -14.77
CA GLY A 104 -0.28 -9.99 -16.04
C GLY A 104 -1.73 -9.57 -16.02
N ASN A 105 -2.35 -9.64 -17.20
CA ASN A 105 -3.76 -9.35 -17.39
C ASN A 105 -4.52 -10.68 -17.53
N PHE A 106 -5.76 -10.72 -17.06
CA PHE A 106 -6.65 -11.86 -17.21
C PHE A 106 -8.11 -11.39 -17.29
N THR A 107 -8.94 -12.18 -17.96
CA THR A 107 -10.39 -11.99 -17.99
C THR A 107 -11.03 -12.96 -17.03
N TYR A 108 -11.91 -12.48 -16.14
CA TYR A 108 -12.67 -13.38 -15.28
C TYR A 108 -13.77 -14.08 -16.10
N PRO A 109 -13.74 -15.43 -16.26
CA PRO A 109 -14.65 -16.12 -17.17
C PRO A 109 -16.13 -15.91 -16.83
N GLU A 110 -17.01 -15.95 -17.85
CA GLU A 110 -18.46 -15.68 -17.65
C GLU A 110 -19.16 -16.69 -16.74
N ASN A 111 -18.71 -17.94 -16.73
CA ASN A 111 -19.26 -19.04 -15.93
C ASN A 111 -18.47 -19.29 -14.64
N ALA A 112 -17.45 -18.50 -14.33
CA ALA A 112 -16.67 -18.66 -13.11
C ALA A 112 -17.45 -18.17 -11.88
N VAL A 113 -17.37 -18.94 -10.80
CA VAL A 113 -17.97 -18.63 -9.49
C VAL A 113 -16.89 -18.42 -8.43
N THR A 114 -15.80 -19.17 -8.51
CA THR A 114 -14.64 -19.02 -7.62
C THR A 114 -13.34 -19.01 -8.41
N TYR A 115 -12.28 -18.53 -7.76
CA TYR A 115 -10.95 -18.58 -8.30
C TYR A 115 -9.91 -18.68 -7.19
N LYS A 116 -8.74 -19.18 -7.54
CA LYS A 116 -7.58 -19.17 -6.65
C LYS A 116 -6.36 -18.63 -7.37
N VAL A 117 -5.52 -17.93 -6.62
CA VAL A 117 -4.22 -17.44 -7.08
C VAL A 117 -3.14 -18.23 -6.36
N GLN A 118 -2.11 -18.66 -7.07
CA GLN A 118 -1.01 -19.41 -6.48
C GLN A 118 0.33 -18.77 -6.84
N LEU A 119 1.18 -18.63 -5.83
CA LEU A 119 2.61 -18.42 -6.03
C LEU A 119 3.28 -19.79 -6.06
N VAL A 120 3.75 -20.21 -7.23
CA VAL A 120 4.34 -21.53 -7.48
C VAL A 120 5.85 -21.44 -7.41
N ASN A 121 6.47 -22.42 -6.76
CA ASN A 121 7.92 -22.52 -6.62
C ASN A 121 8.60 -22.92 -7.95
N LYS A 122 9.66 -22.21 -8.33
CA LYS A 122 10.54 -22.55 -9.46
C LYS A 122 12.01 -22.78 -9.06
N LYS A 123 12.27 -23.08 -7.78
CA LYS A 123 13.59 -23.19 -7.08
C LYS A 123 13.99 -21.89 -6.39
N HIS A 124 13.16 -21.45 -5.45
CA HIS A 124 13.53 -20.40 -4.51
C HIS A 124 14.39 -20.96 -3.37
N GLU A 125 15.32 -20.16 -2.86
CA GLU A 125 15.89 -20.35 -1.52
C GLU A 125 15.06 -19.59 -0.48
N PHE A 126 14.71 -18.34 -0.80
CA PHE A 126 13.81 -17.54 0.01
C PHE A 126 13.04 -16.53 -0.84
N ILE A 127 11.85 -16.16 -0.36
CA ILE A 127 11.06 -15.08 -0.90
C ILE A 127 10.74 -14.10 0.22
N ILE A 128 10.68 -12.81 -0.11
CA ILE A 128 10.12 -11.77 0.75
C ILE A 128 8.87 -11.24 0.06
N PHE A 129 7.72 -11.82 0.43
CA PHE A 129 6.43 -11.37 -0.06
C PHE A 129 6.04 -10.03 0.58
N LYS A 130 5.54 -9.10 -0.22
CA LYS A 130 5.04 -7.81 0.26
C LYS A 130 3.52 -7.70 0.18
N TYR A 131 2.96 -7.93 -1.01
CA TYR A 131 1.53 -7.90 -1.27
C TYR A 131 1.22 -8.37 -2.71
N LEU A 132 -0.06 -8.70 -2.92
CA LEU A 132 -0.65 -8.95 -4.22
C LEU A 132 -1.70 -7.86 -4.50
N LEU A 133 -1.77 -7.35 -5.72
CA LEU A 133 -2.78 -6.41 -6.18
C LEU A 133 -3.60 -7.06 -7.28
N ILE A 134 -4.91 -6.86 -7.20
CA ILE A 134 -5.85 -7.07 -8.29
C ILE A 134 -6.63 -5.78 -8.45
N PHE A 135 -6.69 -5.25 -9.66
CA PHE A 135 -7.46 -4.06 -10.02
C PHE A 135 -7.96 -4.20 -11.46
N SER A 136 -9.07 -3.54 -11.79
CA SER A 136 -9.63 -3.55 -13.14
C SER A 136 -8.70 -2.86 -14.14
N GLU A 137 -8.55 -3.40 -15.35
CA GLU A 137 -7.62 -2.84 -16.35
C GLU A 137 -7.88 -1.35 -16.68
N PRO A 138 -9.13 -0.86 -16.76
CA PRO A 138 -9.39 0.58 -16.97
C PRO A 138 -8.73 1.49 -15.93
N LEU A 139 -8.58 1.04 -14.68
CA LEU A 139 -7.92 1.85 -13.63
C LEU A 139 -6.43 2.02 -13.93
N LYS A 140 -5.78 1.02 -14.51
CA LYS A 140 -4.35 1.09 -14.86
C LYS A 140 -4.09 2.14 -15.92
N GLU A 141 -5.00 2.27 -16.89
CA GLU A 141 -4.88 3.27 -17.96
C GLU A 141 -5.02 4.67 -17.39
N GLN A 142 -5.95 4.85 -16.45
CA GLN A 142 -6.26 6.12 -15.83
C GLN A 142 -5.28 6.55 -14.72
N TYR A 143 -4.61 5.61 -14.04
CA TYR A 143 -3.84 5.89 -12.83
C TYR A 143 -2.39 5.43 -12.87
N GLU A 144 -1.51 6.24 -12.28
CA GLU A 144 -0.17 5.84 -11.83
C GLU A 144 -0.27 5.42 -10.36
N PHE A 145 0.15 4.19 -10.05
CA PHE A 145 0.15 3.64 -8.71
C PHE A 145 1.54 3.66 -8.09
N LYS A 146 1.65 4.12 -6.84
CA LYS A 146 2.87 4.03 -6.02
C LYS A 146 2.52 3.57 -4.62
N LEU A 147 3.22 2.57 -4.11
CA LEU A 147 3.22 2.24 -2.68
C LEU A 147 4.51 2.73 -2.04
N ASN A 148 4.41 3.60 -1.04
CA ASN A 148 5.51 3.85 -0.15
C ASN A 148 5.58 2.72 0.89
N LYS A 149 6.43 1.73 0.58
CA LYS A 149 6.56 0.46 1.31
C LYS A 149 6.92 0.64 2.78
N ASN A 150 7.65 1.70 3.13
CA ASN A 150 8.08 1.96 4.51
C ASN A 150 6.97 2.61 5.35
N LEU A 151 6.07 3.36 4.71
CA LEU A 151 5.10 4.21 5.37
C LEU A 151 3.68 3.65 5.38
N SER A 152 3.44 2.52 4.70
CA SER A 152 2.12 1.95 4.49
C SER A 152 1.14 2.94 3.81
N VAL A 153 1.66 3.80 2.93
CA VAL A 153 0.89 4.79 2.16
C VAL A 153 0.80 4.36 0.70
N LEU A 154 -0.43 4.17 0.21
CA LEU A 154 -0.71 3.93 -1.20
C LEU A 154 -1.12 5.24 -1.86
N PHE A 155 -0.57 5.49 -3.04
CA PHE A 155 -0.83 6.69 -3.82
C PHE A 155 -1.31 6.28 -5.21
N PHE A 156 -2.48 6.81 -5.60
CA PHE A 156 -3.00 6.71 -6.96
C PHE A 156 -3.06 8.12 -7.54
N LYS A 157 -2.24 8.40 -8.54
CA LYS A 157 -2.22 9.66 -9.26
C LYS A 157 -2.99 9.49 -10.56
N ALA A 158 -3.97 10.34 -10.81
CA ALA A 158 -4.58 10.36 -12.14
C ALA A 158 -3.52 10.74 -13.18
N LYS A 159 -3.39 9.99 -14.27
CA LYS A 159 -2.46 10.29 -15.36
C LYS A 159 -2.89 11.55 -16.12
N HIS A 160 -4.19 11.77 -16.25
CA HIS A 160 -4.77 12.98 -16.82
C HIS A 160 -4.95 14.01 -15.70
N SER A 161 -4.08 15.01 -15.67
CA SER A 161 -4.15 16.11 -14.70
C SER A 161 -4.79 17.33 -15.34
N TYR A 162 -5.71 17.96 -14.61
CA TYR A 162 -6.35 19.23 -14.99
C TYR A 162 -6.44 20.14 -13.77
N GLU A 163 -6.64 21.44 -13.98
CA GLU A 163 -6.77 22.39 -12.87
C GLU A 163 -8.03 22.11 -12.05
N GLY A 164 -7.89 22.06 -10.73
CA GLY A 164 -8.99 21.70 -9.82
C GLY A 164 -9.20 20.20 -9.62
N LEU A 165 -8.28 19.35 -10.12
CA LEU A 165 -8.29 17.92 -9.85
C LEU A 165 -8.35 17.65 -8.34
N LYS A 166 -9.38 16.94 -7.90
CA LYS A 166 -9.58 16.67 -6.47
C LYS A 166 -8.57 15.66 -5.95
N THR A 167 -8.14 15.85 -4.70
CA THR A 167 -7.34 14.86 -3.97
C THR A 167 -8.12 14.34 -2.78
N THR A 168 -8.28 13.02 -2.70
CA THR A 168 -8.97 12.35 -1.60
C THR A 168 -7.96 11.60 -0.75
N VAL A 169 -8.00 11.86 0.56
CA VAL A 169 -7.20 11.17 1.57
C VAL A 169 -8.12 10.21 2.29
N VAL A 170 -7.79 8.92 2.29
CA VAL A 170 -8.60 7.89 2.93
C VAL A 170 -7.78 7.24 4.04
N VAL A 171 -8.25 7.34 5.28
CA VAL A 171 -7.61 6.68 6.42
C VAL A 171 -8.35 5.38 6.70
N LEU A 172 -7.62 4.27 6.77
CA LEU A 172 -8.22 2.94 6.94
C LEU A 172 -7.33 2.00 7.74
N LYS A 173 -7.94 0.93 8.27
CA LYS A 173 -7.19 -0.10 8.97
C LYS A 173 -6.36 -0.93 7.99
N ASN A 174 -5.10 -1.12 8.31
CA ASN A 174 -4.25 -2.06 7.60
C ASN A 174 -4.73 -3.49 7.89
N SER A 175 -5.27 -4.17 6.88
CA SER A 175 -5.79 -5.53 7.00
C SER A 175 -4.65 -6.53 6.79
N LYS A 176 -4.56 -7.55 7.66
CA LYS A 176 -3.59 -8.64 7.49
C LYS A 176 -3.93 -9.60 6.35
N TYR A 177 -5.12 -9.46 5.75
CA TYR A 177 -5.65 -10.39 4.73
C TYR A 177 -5.96 -9.66 3.42
N VAL A 178 -7.06 -8.91 3.36
CA VAL A 178 -7.50 -8.19 2.17
C VAL A 178 -7.96 -6.79 2.54
N THR A 179 -7.61 -5.83 1.69
CA THR A 179 -8.02 -4.43 1.73
C THR A 179 -8.55 -4.05 0.35
N SER A 180 -9.86 -3.88 0.23
CA SER A 180 -10.51 -3.35 -0.97
C SER A 180 -10.43 -1.83 -0.96
N LEU A 181 -10.10 -1.25 -2.11
CA LEU A 181 -9.97 0.20 -2.26
C LEU A 181 -10.88 0.63 -3.39
N GLU A 182 -11.77 1.56 -3.10
CA GLU A 182 -12.67 2.15 -4.08
C GLU A 182 -12.04 3.42 -4.61
N ILE A 183 -11.96 3.51 -5.93
CA ILE A 183 -11.39 4.63 -6.66
C ILE A 183 -12.49 5.13 -7.59
N ASN A 184 -12.82 6.41 -7.46
CA ASN A 184 -13.70 7.09 -8.39
C ASN A 184 -12.85 7.78 -9.44
N GLU A 185 -13.33 7.82 -10.67
CA GLU A 185 -12.62 8.46 -11.77
C GLU A 185 -12.34 9.95 -11.48
N TYR A 186 -11.23 10.46 -12.03
CA TYR A 186 -10.85 11.88 -12.00
C TYR A 186 -10.47 12.47 -10.63
N ARG A 187 -9.80 11.70 -9.77
CA ARG A 187 -9.25 12.19 -8.48
C ARG A 187 -7.94 11.53 -8.13
N ASN A 188 -7.05 12.23 -7.44
CA ASN A 188 -5.89 11.60 -6.79
C ASN A 188 -6.31 10.97 -5.46
N TYR A 189 -5.69 9.84 -5.10
CA TYR A 189 -5.94 9.18 -3.83
C TYR A 189 -4.66 8.99 -3.01
N PHE A 190 -4.74 9.29 -1.72
CA PHE A 190 -3.81 8.83 -0.70
C PHE A 190 -4.56 7.88 0.24
N PHE A 191 -4.26 6.59 0.19
CA PHE A 191 -4.78 5.63 1.17
C PHE A 191 -3.72 5.42 2.26
N LEU A 192 -4.04 5.85 3.47
CA LEU A 192 -3.20 5.71 4.65
C LEU A 192 -3.64 4.47 5.41
N LEU A 193 -2.85 3.41 5.27
CA LEU A 193 -3.05 2.19 6.04
C LEU A 193 -2.48 2.43 7.44
N SER A 194 -3.24 2.08 8.48
CA SER A 194 -2.83 2.29 9.85
C SER A 194 -1.51 1.60 10.21
N ASN A 195 -0.62 2.35 10.88
CA ASN A 195 0.61 1.81 11.47
C ASN A 195 0.42 1.58 12.98
N GLU A 196 0.96 0.46 13.47
CA GLU A 196 0.92 0.11 14.90
C GLU A 196 1.98 0.89 15.69
N SER A 197 3.21 0.96 15.14
CA SER A 197 4.31 1.76 15.69
C SER A 197 4.04 3.25 15.57
N GLU A 198 4.31 4.00 16.64
CA GLU A 198 4.20 5.47 16.64
C GLU A 198 5.21 6.14 15.72
N GLY A 199 6.44 5.61 15.64
CA GLY A 199 7.46 6.14 14.74
C GLY A 199 7.05 6.04 13.27
N ASP A 200 6.55 4.87 12.87
CA ASP A 200 6.09 4.61 11.49
C ASP A 200 4.85 5.43 11.15
N TRP A 201 3.94 5.56 12.13
CA TRP A 201 2.78 6.42 12.01
C TRP A 201 3.19 7.88 11.79
N LEU A 202 4.14 8.39 12.57
CA LEU A 202 4.62 9.76 12.48
C LEU A 202 5.31 10.02 11.13
N GLU A 203 6.14 9.09 10.67
CA GLU A 203 6.82 9.18 9.38
C GLU A 203 5.80 9.20 8.22
N ALA A 204 4.79 8.33 8.27
CA ALA A 204 3.71 8.29 7.29
C ALA A 204 2.88 9.57 7.28
N ALA A 205 2.48 10.06 8.45
CA ALA A 205 1.72 11.29 8.59
C ALA A 205 2.52 12.50 8.08
N THR A 206 3.80 12.58 8.43
CA THR A 206 4.73 13.62 7.99
C THR A 206 4.87 13.65 6.47
N TYR A 207 5.10 12.47 5.87
CA TYR A 207 5.17 12.33 4.41
C TYR A 207 3.89 12.81 3.73
N VAL A 208 2.72 12.38 4.21
CA VAL A 208 1.44 12.78 3.60
C VAL A 208 1.22 14.28 3.74
N VAL A 209 1.50 14.88 4.90
CA VAL A 209 1.34 16.34 5.08
C VAL A 209 2.24 17.12 4.11
N ASP A 210 3.52 16.74 3.96
CA ASP A 210 4.43 17.39 3.03
C ASP A 210 3.93 17.28 1.56
N ARG A 211 3.40 16.11 1.18
CA ARG A 211 2.82 15.88 -0.14
C ARG A 211 1.53 16.64 -0.37
N LEU A 212 0.68 16.80 0.63
CA LEU A 212 -0.56 17.58 0.52
C LEU A 212 -0.31 19.09 0.53
N GLN A 213 0.76 19.55 1.18
CA GLN A 213 1.19 20.96 1.17
C GLN A 213 1.73 21.39 -0.19
N SER A 214 2.32 20.48 -0.97
CA SER A 214 2.84 20.75 -2.31
C SER A 214 1.78 20.75 -3.42
N ILE A 215 0.54 20.35 -3.14
CA ILE A 215 -0.57 20.36 -4.10
C ILE A 215 -1.03 21.81 -4.36
N PRO A 216 -1.29 22.23 -5.63
CA PRO A 216 -1.77 23.57 -5.95
C PRO A 216 -2.99 23.99 -5.13
N LYS A 217 -3.06 25.27 -4.70
CA LYS A 217 -4.14 25.78 -3.83
C LYS A 217 -5.53 25.66 -4.45
N SER A 218 -5.64 25.70 -5.79
CA SER A 218 -6.89 25.54 -6.54
C SER A 218 -7.46 24.12 -6.48
N SER A 219 -6.66 23.12 -6.11
CA SER A 219 -7.09 21.72 -6.03
C SER A 219 -7.71 21.42 -4.65
N PRO A 220 -8.96 20.95 -4.56
CA PRO A 220 -9.59 20.66 -3.28
C PRO A 220 -9.04 19.36 -2.68
N ILE A 221 -9.00 19.30 -1.34
CA ILE A 221 -8.59 18.12 -0.58
C ILE A 221 -9.76 17.65 0.29
N GLU A 222 -10.16 16.40 0.12
CA GLU A 222 -11.23 15.75 0.90
C GLU A 222 -10.59 14.65 1.75
N ILE A 223 -10.99 14.54 3.02
CA ILE A 223 -10.54 13.47 3.92
C ILE A 223 -11.73 12.58 4.27
N ASN A 224 -11.59 11.30 3.95
CA ASN A 224 -12.64 10.30 4.12
C ASN A 224 -12.17 9.18 5.05
N ARG A 225 -13.15 8.55 5.69
CA ARG A 225 -12.96 7.29 6.41
C ARG A 225 -12.96 6.16 5.40
N GLY A 226 -12.04 5.21 5.57
CA GLY A 226 -12.07 3.97 4.82
C GLY A 226 -12.52 2.78 5.66
N LEU A 227 -12.29 1.59 5.11
CA LEU A 227 -12.69 0.33 5.72
C LEU A 227 -12.17 0.18 7.16
N ARG A 228 -13.07 -0.26 8.05
CA ARG A 228 -12.79 -0.55 9.46
C ARG A 228 -12.13 0.62 10.21
N PHE A 229 -12.41 1.87 9.80
CA PHE A 229 -11.88 3.07 10.46
C PHE A 229 -12.18 3.11 11.97
N ASN A 230 -13.36 2.68 12.40
CA ASN A 230 -13.73 2.67 13.81
C ASN A 230 -12.91 1.68 14.66
N ASN A 231 -12.24 0.70 14.03
CA ASN A 231 -11.39 -0.30 14.69
C ASN A 231 -9.91 0.12 14.75
N LEU A 232 -9.63 1.38 14.41
CA LEU A 232 -8.31 2.01 14.52
C LEU A 232 -8.04 2.43 15.98
N ASP A 233 -6.76 2.43 16.34
CA ASP A 233 -6.33 3.03 17.61
C ASP A 233 -6.57 4.56 17.61
N HIS A 234 -6.40 5.18 18.78
CA HIS A 234 -6.74 6.60 18.95
C HIS A 234 -5.92 7.52 18.04
N LYS A 235 -4.61 7.29 17.89
CA LYS A 235 -3.75 8.09 17.00
C LYS A 235 -4.17 8.01 15.51
N ASN A 236 -4.48 6.81 15.02
CA ASN A 236 -4.92 6.62 13.65
C ASN A 236 -6.33 7.21 13.41
N ARG A 237 -7.24 7.14 14.40
CA ARG A 237 -8.57 7.80 14.32
C ARG A 237 -8.50 9.32 14.38
N ALA A 238 -7.51 9.87 15.08
CA ALA A 238 -7.31 11.31 15.21
C ALA A 238 -6.68 11.94 13.97
N LEU A 239 -6.02 11.15 13.11
CA LEU A 239 -5.26 11.63 11.95
C LEU A 239 -6.08 12.54 11.01
N PRO A 240 -7.34 12.25 10.62
CA PRO A 240 -8.16 13.18 9.85
C PRO A 240 -8.26 14.58 10.47
N CYS A 241 -8.54 14.67 11.77
CA CYS A 241 -8.65 15.92 12.51
C CYS A 241 -7.30 16.67 12.60
N ILE A 242 -6.20 15.92 12.69
CA ILE A 242 -4.85 16.47 12.67
C ILE A 242 -4.56 17.08 11.29
N LEU A 243 -4.87 16.37 10.20
CA LEU A 243 -4.65 16.83 8.83
C LEU A 243 -5.48 18.07 8.49
N GLU A 244 -6.75 18.13 8.92
CA GLU A 244 -7.61 19.31 8.71
C GLU A 244 -7.04 20.57 9.35
N LYS A 245 -6.54 20.45 10.59
CA LYS A 245 -5.92 21.59 11.29
C LYS A 245 -4.56 21.99 10.71
N LEU A 246 -3.76 21.03 10.20
CA LEU A 246 -2.48 21.31 9.55
C LEU A 246 -2.64 21.88 8.12
N ILE A 247 -3.77 21.57 7.47
CA ILE A 247 -4.08 21.98 6.10
C ILE A 247 -5.52 22.50 6.08
N PRO A 248 -5.74 23.79 6.39
CA PRO A 248 -7.08 24.36 6.63
C PRO A 248 -8.07 24.29 5.45
N ARG A 249 -7.59 23.95 4.25
CA ARG A 249 -8.43 23.74 3.04
C ARG A 249 -8.96 22.31 2.91
N CYS A 250 -8.51 21.39 3.75
CA CYS A 250 -9.02 20.03 3.79
C CYS A 250 -10.44 20.02 4.36
N LYS A 251 -11.35 19.25 3.74
CA LYS A 251 -12.69 19.02 4.28
C LYS A 251 -12.84 17.58 4.73
N ILE A 252 -13.13 17.36 6.00
CA ILE A 252 -13.46 16.03 6.52
C ILE A 252 -14.90 15.70 6.13
N HIS A 253 -15.11 14.55 5.50
CA HIS A 253 -16.44 13.98 5.31
C HIS A 253 -16.70 12.94 6.39
N GLU A 254 -17.88 13.02 7.02
CA GLU A 254 -18.33 12.20 8.15
C GLU A 254 -17.48 12.38 9.43
N MET A 255 -18.01 13.10 10.44
CA MET A 255 -17.40 13.20 11.77
C MET A 255 -17.96 12.13 12.74
N PRO A 256 -17.22 11.72 13.78
CA PRO A 256 -17.79 10.89 14.81
C PRO A 256 -18.69 11.80 15.63
N ILE A 257 -19.90 11.33 15.92
CA ILE A 257 -20.76 11.98 16.90
C ILE A 257 -20.04 11.85 18.25
N HIS A 258 -19.59 12.96 18.83
CA HIS A 258 -18.95 12.97 20.15
C HIS A 258 -19.91 13.46 21.23
N THR A 259 -20.04 12.67 22.30
CA THR A 259 -20.86 12.94 23.47
C THR A 259 -20.15 13.85 24.48
N GLU A 260 -20.58 15.12 24.52
CA GLU A 260 -21.00 15.99 25.65
C GLU A 260 -20.32 15.99 27.05
N ASN A 261 -19.00 15.89 27.23
CA ASN A 261 -18.40 16.42 28.49
C ASN A 261 -17.05 17.18 28.32
N ARG A 262 -16.91 18.29 29.06
CA ARG A 262 -15.85 19.32 28.87
C ARG A 262 -14.44 18.80 29.13
N SER A 263 -14.25 17.90 30.08
CA SER A 263 -12.96 17.31 30.41
C SER A 263 -12.43 16.39 29.31
N ALA A 264 -13.32 15.62 28.66
CA ALA A 264 -12.97 14.77 27.53
C ALA A 264 -12.55 15.61 26.31
N LEU A 265 -13.27 16.71 26.04
CA LEU A 265 -12.94 17.65 24.97
C LEU A 265 -11.54 18.28 25.14
N LEU A 266 -11.17 18.65 26.37
CA LEU A 266 -9.85 19.21 26.66
C LEU A 266 -8.72 18.19 26.45
N LYS A 267 -8.92 16.95 26.88
CA LYS A 267 -7.96 15.85 26.65
C LYS A 267 -7.76 15.58 25.16
N GLU A 268 -8.86 15.53 24.40
CA GLU A 268 -8.81 15.36 22.95
C GLU A 268 -8.08 16.52 22.27
N LYS A 269 -8.37 17.76 22.68
CA LYS A 269 -7.68 18.94 22.13
C LYS A 269 -6.17 18.91 22.41
N ALA A 270 -5.77 18.55 23.63
CA ALA A 270 -4.36 18.43 24.00
C ALA A 270 -3.65 17.34 23.17
N PHE A 271 -4.29 16.18 23.00
CA PHE A 271 -3.79 15.08 22.17
C PHE A 271 -3.56 15.51 20.71
N LEU A 272 -4.56 16.15 20.09
CA LEU A 272 -4.44 16.66 18.72
C LEU A 272 -3.30 17.67 18.57
N ASN A 273 -3.17 18.61 19.53
CA ASN A 273 -2.13 19.62 19.51
C ASN A 273 -0.72 19.03 19.65
N HIS A 274 -0.57 17.99 20.47
CA HIS A 274 0.70 17.28 20.62
C HIS A 274 1.17 16.75 19.26
N TYR A 275 0.36 15.92 18.59
CA TYR A 275 0.75 15.31 17.31
C TYR A 275 0.91 16.32 16.17
N GLN A 276 0.14 17.40 16.16
CA GLN A 276 0.35 18.50 15.21
C GLN A 276 1.74 19.10 15.35
N THR A 277 2.13 19.40 16.58
CA THR A 277 3.43 19.98 16.87
C THR A 277 4.55 19.01 16.48
N THR A 278 4.40 17.73 16.83
CA THR A 278 5.36 16.67 16.48
C THR A 278 5.53 16.52 14.97
N ILE A 279 4.43 16.49 14.20
CA ILE A 279 4.48 16.42 12.73
C ILE A 279 5.15 17.67 12.15
N LEU A 280 4.78 18.87 12.60
CA LEU A 280 5.40 20.12 12.12
C LEU A 280 6.91 20.16 12.38
N GLN A 281 7.33 19.73 13.57
CA GLN A 281 8.76 19.62 13.92
C GLN A 281 9.49 18.62 13.03
N ALA A 282 8.86 17.48 12.72
CA ALA A 282 9.41 16.48 11.81
C ALA A 282 9.58 17.05 10.39
N ILE A 283 8.57 17.76 9.85
CA ILE A 283 8.64 18.42 8.54
C ILE A 283 9.79 19.44 8.50
N VAL A 284 9.90 20.29 9.51
CA VAL A 284 10.98 21.30 9.60
C VAL A 284 12.35 20.62 9.63
N SER A 285 12.48 19.53 10.39
CA SER A 285 13.73 18.77 10.50
C SER A 285 14.13 18.14 9.16
N ILE A 286 13.17 17.59 8.42
CA ILE A 286 13.39 17.03 7.07
C ILE A 286 13.84 18.13 6.10
N LYS A 287 13.16 19.29 6.10
CA LYS A 287 13.52 20.42 5.23
C LYS A 287 14.94 20.94 5.51
N LYS A 288 15.32 21.05 6.79
CA LYS A 288 16.68 21.43 7.21
C LYS A 288 17.75 20.43 6.76
N ARG A 289 17.49 19.13 6.88
CA ARG A 289 18.43 18.09 6.40
C ARG A 289 18.62 18.20 4.88
N ASN A 290 17.53 18.37 4.14
CA ASN A 290 17.58 18.49 2.69
C ASN A 290 18.31 19.77 2.23
N SER A 291 18.10 20.91 2.90
CA SER A 291 18.84 22.15 2.59
C SER A 291 20.33 22.03 2.91
N SER A 292 20.69 21.40 4.04
CA SER A 292 22.09 21.17 4.40
C SER A 292 22.83 20.25 3.43
N PHE A 293 22.12 19.28 2.82
CA PHE A 293 22.69 18.41 1.77
C PHE A 293 22.92 19.16 0.46
N VAL A 294 22.01 20.06 0.08
CA VAL A 294 22.16 20.91 -1.10
C VAL A 294 23.35 21.88 -0.92
N ASP A 295 23.47 22.52 0.24
CA ASP A 295 24.61 23.43 0.55
C ASP A 295 25.97 22.69 0.55
N MET A 296 26.00 21.42 0.99
CA MET A 296 27.21 20.58 0.94
C MET A 296 27.58 20.15 -0.49
N SER A 297 26.60 20.00 -1.39
CA SER A 297 26.86 19.70 -2.80
C SER A 297 27.34 20.93 -3.59
N THR A 298 26.73 22.10 -3.35
CA THR A 298 27.14 23.36 -4.01
C THR A 298 28.51 23.85 -3.51
N SER A 299 28.87 23.60 -2.25
CA SER A 299 30.21 23.93 -1.73
C SER A 299 31.34 23.07 -2.33
N ARG A 300 31.06 21.82 -2.71
CA ARG A 300 32.04 20.95 -3.42
C ARG A 300 32.27 21.38 -4.87
N ASP A 301 31.24 21.85 -5.56
CA ASP A 301 31.37 22.33 -6.94
C ASP A 301 32.05 23.72 -7.02
N SER A 302 31.86 24.59 -6.00
CA SER A 302 32.62 25.84 -5.91
C SER A 302 34.10 25.65 -5.57
N ALA A 303 34.48 24.53 -4.92
CA ALA A 303 35.88 24.23 -4.59
C ALA A 303 36.67 23.63 -5.77
N ASN A 304 36.00 23.02 -6.75
CA ASN A 304 36.63 22.44 -7.94
C ASN A 304 36.78 23.41 -9.13
N SER A 305 36.15 24.59 -9.09
CA SER A 305 36.28 25.59 -10.17
C SER A 305 37.46 26.57 -10.01
N GLN A 306 38.29 26.46 -8.96
CA GLN A 306 39.46 27.34 -8.72
C GLN A 306 40.83 26.67 -8.96
N LYS A 307 40.88 25.44 -9.47
CA LYS A 307 42.13 24.78 -9.90
C LYS A 307 42.04 24.31 -11.34
N ASN A 308 42.04 25.25 -12.29
CA ASN A 308 42.54 25.02 -13.65
C ASN A 308 42.74 26.36 -14.36
N THR A 309 43.80 27.06 -13.99
CA THR A 309 44.42 28.07 -14.85
C THR A 309 45.91 27.77 -14.85
N ILE A 310 46.31 26.84 -15.73
CA ILE A 310 47.71 26.59 -16.04
C ILE A 310 48.00 27.19 -17.41
N ARG A 311 49.01 28.07 -17.37
CA ARG A 311 49.75 28.74 -18.43
C ARG A 311 49.86 27.96 -19.74
N ARG A 312 49.67 28.68 -20.86
CA ARG A 312 50.32 28.39 -22.14
C ARG A 312 51.42 29.43 -22.37
N GLU A 313 52.66 28.99 -22.34
CA GLU A 313 53.81 29.61 -23.00
C GLU A 313 54.63 28.47 -23.60
N GLY A 314 55.02 28.60 -24.88
CA GLY A 314 55.75 27.59 -25.65
C GLY A 314 54.96 27.09 -26.83
#